data_AF-A0A0K2TAM9-F1
#
_entry.id   AF-A0A0K2TAM9-F1
#
_cell.length_a   1.000
_cell.length_b   1.000
_cell.length_c   1.000
_cell.angle_alpha   90.00
_cell.angle_beta   90.00
_cell.angle_gamma   90.00
#
_symmetry.space_group_name_H-M   'P 1'
#
loop_
_entity.id
_entity.type
_entity.pdbx_description
1 polymer ?
#
loop_
_entity_poly.entity_id
_entity_poly.type
_entity_poly.pdbx_seq_one_letter_code
_entity_poly.pdbx_strand_id
1 'polypeptide(L)'
;MTTISHSWQIVSHARPTFCNVCREALVGVTSHGLSCGVCKLKAHKTCAADVIISCKWTTIETVDTSCLSLENDSANIHHQWLEGNLPVSAKCVVCDKTCGSVLRLQDWRCLWCRATVHSTCRAQYVPHCSLGPTRHATVPPTCLSHNPETDEWKVMHPFPGSPLIIFVNSKSGNGHGDRFLIRFKQYLNPSQVYDLSSTGPKKGLQIFRHLAPLRLLVCGGDGSISWVLKEIDVLQLKT
;
A
#
# COMPACT_ATOMS: atom_id res chain seq x y z
N MET A 1 -0.52 18.26 5.92
CA MET A 1 -0.73 16.84 5.53
C MET A 1 0.21 16.54 4.39
N THR A 2 1.00 15.48 4.51
CA THR A 2 1.93 15.09 3.46
C THR A 2 1.19 14.21 2.45
N THR A 3 1.09 14.65 1.19
CA THR A 3 0.45 13.86 0.14
C THR A 3 1.43 12.83 -0.42
N ILE A 4 0.95 11.61 -0.66
CA ILE A 4 1.76 10.55 -1.26
C ILE A 4 1.43 10.48 -2.75
N SER A 5 2.45 10.69 -3.58
CA SER A 5 2.34 10.61 -5.03
C SER A 5 2.01 9.20 -5.52
N HIS A 6 1.21 9.12 -6.59
CA HIS A 6 0.90 7.86 -7.26
C HIS A 6 2.06 7.42 -8.16
N SER A 7 2.35 6.13 -8.16
CA SER A 7 3.30 5.52 -9.11
C SER A 7 2.53 5.07 -10.34
N TRP A 8 2.41 5.94 -11.34
CA TRP A 8 1.60 5.69 -12.54
C TRP A 8 2.24 4.68 -13.49
N GLN A 9 1.42 3.75 -13.98
CA GLN A 9 1.78 2.81 -15.02
C GLN A 9 0.77 2.89 -16.16
N ILE A 10 1.28 2.93 -17.39
CA ILE A 10 0.48 2.80 -18.60
C ILE A 10 -0.06 1.38 -18.66
N VAL A 11 -1.38 1.24 -18.78
CA VAL A 11 -2.04 -0.06 -18.78
C VAL A 11 -3.12 -0.11 -19.84
N SER A 12 -3.25 -1.27 -20.48
CA SER A 12 -4.45 -1.64 -21.22
C SER A 12 -5.43 -2.31 -20.28
N HIS A 13 -6.72 -2.07 -20.49
CA HIS A 13 -7.78 -2.66 -19.70
C HIS A 13 -8.58 -3.61 -20.59
N ALA A 14 -8.56 -4.90 -20.24
CA ALA A 14 -9.36 -5.92 -20.93
C ALA A 14 -10.87 -5.76 -20.67
N ARG A 15 -11.29 -4.79 -19.85
CA ARG A 15 -12.67 -4.59 -19.39
C ARG A 15 -12.98 -3.10 -19.27
N PRO A 16 -14.26 -2.70 -19.40
CA PRO A 16 -14.69 -1.35 -19.11
C PRO A 16 -14.15 -0.89 -17.76
N THR A 17 -13.48 0.25 -17.78
CA THR A 17 -12.77 0.83 -16.65
C THR A 17 -12.99 2.32 -16.70
N PHE A 18 -13.10 2.98 -15.56
CA PHE A 18 -13.47 4.38 -15.48
C PHE A 18 -12.42 5.19 -14.73
N CYS A 19 -12.26 6.45 -15.14
CA CYS A 19 -11.35 7.41 -14.53
C CYS A 19 -11.88 7.85 -13.16
N ASN A 20 -11.07 7.73 -12.11
CA ASN A 20 -11.40 8.16 -10.75
C ASN A 20 -11.48 9.69 -10.58
N VAL A 21 -11.23 10.48 -11.63
CA VAL A 21 -11.30 11.94 -11.62
C VAL A 21 -12.55 12.41 -12.38
N CYS A 22 -12.58 12.27 -13.71
CA CYS A 22 -13.71 12.73 -14.52
C CYS A 22 -14.88 11.73 -14.58
N ARG A 23 -14.73 10.53 -14.02
CA ARG A 23 -15.74 9.45 -14.01
C ARG A 23 -16.08 8.84 -15.37
N GLU A 24 -15.51 9.36 -16.45
CA GLU A 24 -15.67 8.81 -17.80
C GLU A 24 -14.87 7.53 -18.03
N ALA A 25 -15.31 6.75 -19.01
CA ALA A 25 -14.65 5.51 -19.38
C ALA A 25 -13.23 5.75 -19.94
N LEU A 26 -12.30 4.90 -19.52
CA LEU A 26 -10.97 4.75 -20.11
C LEU A 26 -11.11 3.88 -21.38
N VAL A 27 -11.68 4.45 -22.45
CA VAL A 27 -11.94 3.75 -23.72
C VAL A 27 -10.71 3.82 -24.61
N GLY A 28 -10.31 2.71 -25.22
CA GLY A 28 -9.48 2.72 -26.45
C GLY A 28 -8.62 1.48 -26.65
N VAL A 29 -8.65 0.95 -27.88
CA VAL A 29 -7.68 -0.04 -28.40
C VAL A 29 -6.27 0.58 -28.45
N THR A 30 -6.16 1.91 -28.45
CA THR A 30 -4.90 2.69 -28.50
C THR A 30 -4.77 3.75 -27.39
N SER A 31 -5.79 3.94 -26.54
CA SER A 31 -5.82 4.99 -25.52
C SER A 31 -5.57 4.41 -24.13
N HIS A 32 -4.29 4.26 -23.78
CA HIS A 32 -3.89 3.73 -22.48
C HIS A 32 -4.32 4.66 -21.34
N GLY A 33 -5.11 4.13 -20.41
CA GLY A 33 -5.31 4.73 -19.10
C GLY A 33 -4.06 4.57 -18.24
N LEU A 34 -3.94 5.40 -17.21
CA LEU A 34 -2.95 5.22 -16.16
C LEU A 34 -3.58 4.47 -15.00
N SER A 35 -2.84 3.51 -14.44
CA SER A 35 -3.17 2.86 -13.17
C SER A 35 -2.01 3.03 -12.22
N CYS A 36 -2.28 3.50 -11.00
CA CYS A 36 -1.29 3.52 -9.95
C CYS A 36 -0.86 2.08 -9.62
N GLY A 37 0.44 1.82 -9.56
CA GLY A 37 1.02 0.52 -9.22
C GLY A 37 0.60 0.06 -7.82
N VAL A 38 0.44 0.98 -6.87
CA VAL A 38 0.22 0.69 -5.44
C VAL A 38 -1.27 0.65 -5.09
N CYS A 39 -1.99 1.77 -5.17
CA CYS A 39 -3.40 1.80 -4.75
C CYS A 39 -4.37 1.26 -5.82
N LYS A 40 -3.93 1.18 -7.09
CA LYS A 40 -4.76 0.86 -8.28
C LYS A 40 -5.82 1.90 -8.63
N LEU A 41 -5.68 3.13 -8.15
CA LEU A 41 -6.44 4.27 -8.67
C LEU A 41 -6.15 4.39 -10.18
N LYS A 42 -7.19 4.70 -10.95
CA LYS A 42 -7.09 4.78 -12.40
C LYS A 42 -7.52 6.16 -12.90
N ALA A 43 -6.81 6.69 -13.88
CA ALA A 43 -7.10 8.00 -14.43
C ALA A 43 -6.74 8.05 -15.93
N HIS A 44 -7.36 8.97 -16.67
CA HIS A 44 -6.83 9.35 -17.98
C HIS A 44 -5.45 10.00 -17.80
N LYS A 45 -4.63 9.99 -18.85
CA LYS A 45 -3.32 10.65 -18.83
C LYS A 45 -3.44 12.15 -18.50
N THR A 46 -4.47 12.81 -19.04
CA THR A 46 -4.77 14.23 -18.78
C THR A 46 -5.24 14.46 -17.35
N CYS A 47 -6.10 13.59 -16.82
CA CYS A 47 -6.63 13.74 -15.45
C CYS A 47 -5.65 13.36 -14.34
N ALA A 48 -4.55 12.66 -14.65
CA ALA A 48 -3.65 12.14 -13.62
C ALA A 48 -2.91 13.24 -12.83
N ALA A 49 -2.72 14.41 -13.44
CA ALA A 49 -2.15 15.57 -12.77
C ALA A 49 -3.12 16.21 -11.75
N ASP A 50 -4.43 16.05 -11.96
CA ASP A 50 -5.48 16.66 -11.14
C ASP A 50 -5.95 15.76 -9.99
N VAL A 51 -5.26 14.64 -9.74
CA VAL A 51 -5.64 13.71 -8.68
C VAL A 51 -5.32 14.31 -7.32
N ILE A 52 -6.37 14.70 -6.59
CA ILE A 52 -6.28 15.23 -5.22
C ILE A 52 -6.18 14.13 -4.16
N ILE A 53 -6.62 12.91 -4.47
CA ILE A 53 -6.65 11.80 -3.52
C ILE A 53 -5.24 11.24 -3.34
N SER A 54 -4.74 11.22 -2.09
CA SER A 54 -3.43 10.66 -1.76
C SER A 54 -3.35 9.16 -2.08
N CYS A 55 -2.16 8.66 -2.39
CA CYS A 55 -1.91 7.23 -2.53
C CYS A 55 -2.06 6.49 -1.18
N LYS A 56 -1.75 5.18 -1.17
CA LYS A 56 -1.83 4.34 0.02
C LYS A 56 -0.98 4.94 1.15
N TRP A 57 -1.58 5.20 2.30
CA TRP A 57 -0.91 5.82 3.45
C TRP A 57 0.30 5.02 3.92
N THR A 58 1.31 5.70 4.44
CA THR A 58 2.59 5.09 4.83
C THR A 58 2.99 5.42 6.27
N THR A 59 2.66 6.62 6.72
CA THR A 59 2.95 7.14 8.07
C THR A 59 1.75 7.93 8.60
N ILE A 60 1.76 8.27 9.88
CA ILE A 60 0.67 8.99 10.55
C ILE A 60 0.39 10.35 9.90
N GLU A 61 1.42 11.04 9.38
CA GLU A 61 1.30 12.34 8.72
C GLU A 61 0.58 12.28 7.36
N THR A 62 0.49 11.08 6.80
CA THR A 62 -0.17 10.82 5.51
C THR A 62 -1.61 10.36 5.66
N VAL A 63 -2.01 9.95 6.87
CA VAL A 63 -3.39 9.56 7.19
C VAL A 63 -4.27 10.81 7.22
N ASP A 64 -5.48 10.69 6.67
CA ASP A 64 -6.48 11.76 6.77
C ASP A 64 -6.85 12.00 8.24
N THR A 65 -6.84 13.25 8.71
CA THR A 65 -7.13 13.58 10.11
C THR A 65 -8.52 13.13 10.55
N SER A 66 -9.50 13.10 9.63
CA SER A 66 -10.84 12.56 9.90
C SER A 66 -10.86 11.05 10.18
N CYS A 67 -9.77 10.37 9.85
CA CYS A 67 -9.55 8.93 9.99
C CYS A 67 -8.60 8.58 11.13
N LEU A 68 -8.28 9.53 12.01
CA LEU A 68 -7.54 9.30 13.25
C LEU A 68 -8.53 9.31 14.42
N SER A 69 -8.61 8.22 15.18
CA SER A 69 -9.38 8.21 16.42
C SER A 69 -8.67 9.03 17.49
N LEU A 70 -9.41 9.89 18.19
CA LEU A 70 -8.92 10.61 19.37
C LEU A 70 -8.72 9.68 20.59
N GLU A 71 -9.23 8.46 20.50
CA GLU A 71 -9.16 7.45 21.55
C GLU A 71 -7.85 6.66 21.43
N ASN A 72 -7.17 6.45 22.57
CA ASN A 72 -5.82 5.89 22.76
C ASN A 72 -5.54 4.51 22.15
N ASP A 73 -6.41 3.92 21.34
CA ASP A 73 -6.17 2.63 20.69
C ASP A 73 -5.33 2.81 19.41
N SER A 74 -4.03 2.99 19.65
CA SER A 74 -3.04 3.50 18.72
C SER A 74 -2.70 2.57 17.54
N ALA A 75 -3.27 1.37 17.53
CA ALA A 75 -3.15 0.38 16.46
C ALA A 75 -4.32 0.40 15.47
N ASN A 76 -5.41 1.11 15.76
CA ASN A 76 -6.60 1.10 14.93
C ASN A 76 -6.52 2.17 13.83
N ILE A 77 -6.52 1.72 12.57
CA ILE A 77 -6.65 2.61 11.43
C ILE A 77 -8.06 2.51 10.87
N HIS A 78 -8.60 3.62 10.36
CA HIS A 78 -9.79 3.57 9.54
C HIS A 78 -9.49 3.01 8.15
N HIS A 79 -10.52 2.54 7.47
CA HIS A 79 -10.42 2.06 6.11
C HIS A 79 -10.08 3.19 5.12
N GLN A 80 -8.96 3.06 4.42
CA GLN A 80 -8.69 3.86 3.21
C GLN A 80 -9.44 3.25 2.02
N TRP A 81 -10.56 3.86 1.64
CA TRP A 81 -11.42 3.38 0.56
C TRP A 81 -11.01 3.95 -0.80
N LEU A 82 -10.97 3.08 -1.81
CA LEU A 82 -10.88 3.45 -3.22
C LEU A 82 -12.19 3.08 -3.92
N GLU A 83 -12.77 4.03 -4.65
CA GLU A 83 -14.03 3.86 -5.37
C GLU A 83 -13.85 3.10 -6.69
N GLY A 84 -14.76 2.15 -6.94
CA GLY A 84 -14.98 1.54 -8.24
C GLY A 84 -13.82 0.70 -8.79
N ASN A 85 -13.92 0.41 -10.08
CA ASN A 85 -12.98 -0.46 -10.81
C ASN A 85 -12.75 -1.82 -10.11
N LEU A 86 -13.80 -2.35 -9.48
CA LEU A 86 -13.75 -3.59 -8.73
C LEU A 86 -13.61 -4.81 -9.66
N PRO A 87 -12.94 -5.89 -9.20
CA PRO A 87 -12.95 -7.17 -9.92
C PRO A 87 -14.39 -7.70 -10.10
N VAL A 88 -14.67 -8.41 -11.19
CA VAL A 88 -16.01 -8.98 -11.45
C VAL A 88 -16.45 -10.01 -10.40
N SER A 89 -15.49 -10.66 -9.74
CA SER A 89 -15.75 -11.58 -8.63
C SER A 89 -15.85 -10.88 -7.26
N ALA A 90 -15.84 -9.54 -7.21
CA ALA A 90 -15.94 -8.82 -5.95
C ALA A 90 -17.32 -9.04 -5.32
N LYS A 91 -17.33 -9.37 -4.04
CA LYS A 91 -18.53 -9.54 -3.23
C LYS A 91 -18.54 -8.58 -2.05
N CYS A 92 -19.72 -8.13 -1.66
CA CYS A 92 -19.88 -7.26 -0.51
C CYS A 92 -19.62 -8.05 0.76
N VAL A 93 -18.70 -7.59 1.61
CA VAL A 93 -18.46 -8.24 2.90
C VAL A 93 -19.64 -8.10 3.89
N VAL A 94 -20.61 -7.22 3.61
CA VAL A 94 -21.80 -7.02 4.45
C VAL A 94 -22.96 -7.92 4.02
N CYS A 95 -23.26 -7.99 2.73
CA CYS A 95 -24.44 -8.71 2.22
C CYS A 95 -24.15 -9.93 1.32
N ASP A 96 -22.87 -10.24 1.09
CA ASP A 96 -22.36 -11.31 0.19
C ASP A 96 -22.77 -11.23 -1.30
N LYS A 97 -23.48 -10.17 -1.71
CA LYS A 97 -23.85 -9.95 -3.12
C LYS A 97 -22.71 -9.32 -3.91
N THR A 98 -22.69 -9.54 -5.23
CA THR A 98 -21.69 -8.99 -6.15
C THR A 98 -21.63 -7.45 -6.07
N CYS A 99 -20.42 -6.89 -6.02
CA CYS A 99 -20.15 -5.44 -6.02
C CYS A 99 -19.45 -4.99 -7.30
N GLY A 100 -19.57 -3.68 -7.58
CA GLY A 100 -18.96 -3.02 -8.71
C GLY A 100 -19.94 -2.84 -9.86
N SER A 101 -19.48 -2.18 -10.92
CA SER A 101 -20.25 -1.96 -12.12
C SER A 101 -19.35 -1.95 -13.35
N VAL A 102 -19.90 -2.43 -14.46
CA VAL A 102 -19.29 -2.33 -15.79
C VAL A 102 -19.69 -1.05 -16.52
N LEU A 103 -20.63 -0.28 -15.96
CA LEU A 103 -21.20 0.92 -16.58
C LEU A 103 -20.70 2.23 -15.96
N ARG A 104 -20.16 2.20 -14.73
CA ARG A 104 -19.68 3.39 -14.01
C ARG A 104 -18.78 3.03 -12.82
N LEU A 105 -18.14 4.05 -12.23
CA LEU A 105 -17.57 3.94 -10.88
C LEU A 105 -18.69 3.86 -9.84
N GLN A 106 -18.62 2.86 -8.98
CA GLN A 106 -19.43 2.71 -7.79
C GLN A 106 -18.81 1.66 -6.89
N ASP A 107 -19.29 1.60 -5.65
CA ASP A 107 -18.84 0.67 -4.62
C ASP A 107 -17.35 0.87 -4.27
N TRP A 108 -16.90 0.23 -3.21
CA TRP A 108 -15.65 0.62 -2.56
C TRP A 108 -14.80 -0.59 -2.24
N ARG A 109 -13.48 -0.42 -2.33
CA ARG A 109 -12.48 -1.38 -1.87
C ARG A 109 -11.51 -0.75 -0.89
N CYS A 110 -11.27 -1.39 0.24
CA CYS A 110 -10.25 -0.94 1.17
C CYS A 110 -8.85 -1.29 0.64
N LEU A 111 -7.92 -0.33 0.66
CA LEU A 111 -6.54 -0.56 0.21
C LEU A 111 -5.72 -1.46 1.16
N TRP A 112 -6.17 -1.58 2.41
CA TRP A 112 -5.52 -2.35 3.46
C TRP A 112 -6.09 -3.76 3.57
N CYS A 113 -7.28 -3.93 4.16
CA CYS A 113 -7.89 -5.24 4.36
C CYS A 113 -8.49 -5.88 3.12
N ARG A 114 -8.57 -5.15 1.99
CA ARG A 114 -9.15 -5.61 0.70
C ARG A 114 -10.64 -5.92 0.71
N ALA A 115 -11.34 -5.64 1.81
CA ALA A 115 -12.80 -5.71 1.86
C ALA A 115 -13.41 -4.88 0.72
N THR A 116 -14.43 -5.43 0.06
CA THR A 116 -15.28 -4.72 -0.90
C THR A 116 -16.66 -4.52 -0.32
N VAL A 117 -17.23 -3.32 -0.48
CA VAL A 117 -18.55 -2.96 0.06
C VAL A 117 -19.34 -2.16 -0.96
N HIS A 118 -20.65 -2.39 -1.00
CA HIS A 118 -21.54 -1.49 -1.74
C HIS A 118 -21.53 -0.09 -1.12
N SER A 119 -21.82 0.93 -1.92
CA SER A 119 -21.99 2.30 -1.41
C SER A 119 -23.04 2.37 -0.29
N THR A 120 -24.15 1.63 -0.40
CA THR A 120 -25.21 1.58 0.62
C THR A 120 -24.85 0.76 1.86
N CYS A 121 -23.99 -0.23 1.70
CA CYS A 121 -23.56 -1.11 2.80
C CYS A 121 -22.39 -0.53 3.61
N ARG A 122 -21.68 0.47 3.07
CA ARG A 122 -20.45 1.01 3.67
C ARG A 122 -20.62 1.48 5.11
N ALA A 123 -21.73 2.15 5.42
CA ALA A 123 -22.01 2.65 6.77
C ALA A 123 -22.33 1.54 7.80
N GLN A 124 -22.70 0.34 7.34
CA GLN A 124 -22.98 -0.81 8.21
C GLN A 124 -21.74 -1.66 8.49
N TYR A 125 -20.66 -1.41 7.74
CA TYR A 125 -19.41 -2.13 7.94
C TYR A 125 -18.62 -1.53 9.10
N VAL A 126 -17.84 -2.37 9.78
CA VAL A 126 -17.04 -1.94 10.93
C VAL A 126 -16.13 -0.75 10.55
N PRO A 127 -16.01 0.27 11.42
CA PRO A 127 -15.29 1.51 11.07
C PRO A 127 -13.77 1.31 11.03
N HIS A 128 -13.24 0.39 11.84
CA HIS A 128 -11.82 0.11 11.97
C HIS A 128 -11.37 -1.04 11.07
N CYS A 129 -10.26 -0.82 10.39
CA CYS A 129 -9.69 -1.77 9.46
C CYS A 129 -8.87 -2.84 10.16
N SER A 130 -9.23 -4.10 9.92
CA SER A 130 -8.48 -5.26 10.44
C SER A 130 -7.13 -5.49 9.76
N LEU A 131 -6.74 -4.68 8.77
CA LEU A 131 -5.61 -4.89 7.85
C LEU A 131 -5.67 -6.18 7.03
N GLY A 132 -6.72 -7.00 7.20
CA GLY A 132 -6.95 -8.22 6.45
C GLY A 132 -5.91 -9.32 6.74
N PRO A 133 -5.68 -10.24 5.79
CA PRO A 133 -4.84 -11.42 6.01
C PRO A 133 -3.39 -11.11 6.38
N THR A 134 -2.87 -9.93 6.02
CA THR A 134 -1.47 -9.53 6.27
C THR A 134 -1.29 -8.74 7.56
N ARG A 135 -2.31 -8.67 8.44
CA ARG A 135 -2.29 -7.84 9.66
C ARG A 135 -1.06 -8.04 10.55
N HIS A 136 -0.62 -9.29 10.73
CA HIS A 136 0.52 -9.60 11.60
C HIS A 136 1.87 -9.18 11.00
N ALA A 137 1.93 -8.99 9.68
CA ALA A 137 3.12 -8.59 8.93
C ALA A 137 3.14 -7.09 8.60
N THR A 138 1.98 -6.44 8.60
CA THR A 138 1.80 -5.06 8.13
C THR A 138 1.93 -4.09 9.29
N VAL A 139 2.93 -3.21 9.24
CA VAL A 139 3.01 -2.08 10.19
C VAL A 139 2.01 -1.02 9.74
N PRO A 140 0.97 -0.71 10.54
CA PRO A 140 0.00 0.31 10.19
C PRO A 140 0.67 1.68 9.99
N PRO A 141 0.14 2.57 9.13
CA PRO A 141 0.68 3.91 8.96
C PRO A 141 0.67 4.71 10.28
N THR A 142 -0.30 4.48 11.17
CA THR A 142 -0.35 5.13 12.50
C THR A 142 0.79 4.73 13.43
N CYS A 143 1.47 3.60 13.17
CA CYS A 143 2.63 3.18 13.95
C CYS A 143 3.94 3.85 13.50
N LEU A 144 3.95 4.60 12.40
CA LEU A 144 5.16 5.21 11.83
C LEU A 144 4.98 6.71 11.70
N SER A 145 6.00 7.46 12.06
CA SER A 145 6.15 8.88 11.80
C SER A 145 7.43 9.12 11.00
N HIS A 146 7.36 10.02 10.02
CA HIS A 146 8.51 10.43 9.22
C HIS A 146 8.59 11.94 9.14
N ASN A 147 9.73 12.49 9.55
CA ASN A 147 10.07 13.88 9.32
C ASN A 147 10.87 14.00 7.99
N PRO A 148 10.29 14.58 6.93
CA PRO A 148 10.96 14.67 5.63
C PRO A 148 12.13 15.66 5.63
N GLU A 149 12.20 16.63 6.55
CA GLU A 149 13.28 17.62 6.60
C GLU A 149 14.57 17.03 7.18
N THR A 150 14.43 16.17 8.20
CA THR A 150 15.57 15.52 8.88
C THR A 150 15.82 14.09 8.42
N ASP A 151 14.94 13.54 7.57
CA ASP A 151 14.80 12.11 7.25
C ASP A 151 14.73 11.20 8.51
N GLU A 152 14.21 11.73 9.62
CA GLU A 152 14.07 11.00 10.87
C GLU A 152 12.79 10.15 10.86
N TRP A 153 12.92 8.88 11.25
CA TRP A 153 11.80 7.95 11.37
C TRP A 153 11.58 7.55 12.83
N LYS A 154 10.32 7.54 13.25
CA LYS A 154 9.92 7.14 14.60
C LYS A 154 8.85 6.08 14.54
N VAL A 155 9.02 5.04 15.36
CA VAL A 155 7.96 4.10 15.66
C VAL A 155 7.14 4.70 16.80
N MET A 156 5.89 5.05 16.52
CA MET A 156 5.03 5.78 17.44
C MET A 156 4.49 4.89 18.56
N HIS A 157 4.19 3.63 18.23
CA HIS A 157 3.54 2.70 19.14
C HIS A 157 4.14 1.29 19.00
N PRO A 158 4.17 0.49 20.09
CA PRO A 158 4.52 -0.91 20.01
C PRO A 158 3.61 -1.64 19.03
N PHE A 159 4.18 -2.42 18.12
CA PHE A 159 3.40 -3.24 17.20
C PHE A 159 3.26 -4.66 17.79
N PRO A 160 2.04 -5.16 18.04
CA PRO A 160 1.83 -6.46 18.69
C PRO A 160 2.05 -7.66 17.78
N GLY A 161 2.36 -7.44 16.49
CA GLY A 161 2.64 -8.52 15.53
C GLY A 161 4.13 -8.76 15.33
N SER A 162 4.46 -9.48 14.26
CA SER A 162 5.85 -9.69 13.81
C SER A 162 6.02 -9.08 12.43
N PRO A 163 6.46 -7.81 12.33
CA PRO A 163 6.54 -7.08 11.08
C PRO A 163 7.38 -7.83 10.04
N LEU A 164 6.93 -7.77 8.78
CA LEU A 164 7.71 -8.28 7.66
C LEU A 164 8.33 -7.12 6.89
N ILE A 165 9.65 -7.07 6.82
CA ILE A 165 10.37 -6.12 5.96
C ILE A 165 10.85 -6.86 4.73
N ILE A 166 10.60 -6.26 3.57
CA ILE A 166 10.88 -6.86 2.28
C ILE A 166 11.99 -6.10 1.59
N PHE A 167 13.04 -6.81 1.25
CA PHE A 167 14.15 -6.34 0.44
C PHE A 167 14.09 -7.03 -0.91
N VAL A 168 13.98 -6.28 -2.00
CA VAL A 168 14.00 -6.82 -3.37
C VAL A 168 15.19 -6.24 -4.08
N ASN A 169 16.02 -7.08 -4.70
CA ASN A 169 17.02 -6.59 -5.63
C ASN A 169 16.40 -6.47 -7.02
N SER A 170 16.02 -5.25 -7.43
CA SER A 170 15.29 -5.05 -8.69
C SER A 170 16.08 -5.43 -9.96
N LYS A 171 17.41 -5.46 -9.86
CA LYS A 171 18.33 -5.79 -10.95
C LYS A 171 18.70 -7.27 -11.04
N SER A 172 18.27 -8.10 -10.09
CA SER A 172 18.56 -9.53 -10.09
C SER A 172 17.52 -10.34 -10.89
N GLY A 173 17.96 -11.44 -11.51
CA GLY A 173 17.11 -12.37 -12.25
C GLY A 173 16.55 -11.79 -13.56
N ASN A 174 15.37 -12.25 -13.96
CA ASN A 174 14.77 -11.93 -15.27
C ASN A 174 14.04 -10.56 -15.31
N GLY A 175 14.49 -9.56 -14.55
CA GLY A 175 13.90 -8.21 -14.55
C GLY A 175 12.50 -8.11 -13.92
N HIS A 176 12.09 -9.09 -13.11
CA HIS A 176 10.77 -9.09 -12.44
C HIS A 176 10.74 -8.31 -11.13
N GLY A 177 11.87 -7.81 -10.64
CA GLY A 177 11.97 -7.19 -9.31
C GLY A 177 11.04 -5.99 -9.11
N ASP A 178 10.86 -5.15 -10.13
CA ASP A 178 9.93 -4.02 -10.08
C ASP A 178 8.47 -4.47 -9.88
N ARG A 179 8.08 -5.60 -10.50
CA ARG A 179 6.74 -6.17 -10.32
C ARG A 179 6.55 -6.69 -8.91
N PHE A 180 7.58 -7.29 -8.30
CA PHE A 180 7.56 -7.73 -6.91
C PHE A 180 7.45 -6.54 -5.95
N LEU A 181 8.29 -5.51 -6.12
CA LEU A 181 8.22 -4.27 -5.33
C LEU A 181 6.81 -3.69 -5.34
N ILE A 182 6.23 -3.54 -6.52
CA ILE A 182 4.87 -3.00 -6.68
C ILE A 182 3.81 -3.89 -6.01
N ARG A 183 3.90 -5.21 -6.17
CA ARG A 183 2.98 -6.17 -5.54
C ARG A 183 3.09 -6.15 -4.02
N PHE A 184 4.29 -6.13 -3.46
CA PHE A 184 4.50 -6.06 -2.02
C PHE A 184 3.98 -4.75 -1.43
N LYS A 185 4.19 -3.61 -2.10
CA LYS A 185 3.61 -2.31 -1.69
C LYS A 185 2.07 -2.29 -1.72
N GLN A 186 1.44 -3.11 -2.57
CA GLN A 186 -0.02 -3.30 -2.52
C GLN A 186 -0.44 -4.05 -1.26
N TYR A 187 0.30 -5.08 -0.84
CA TYR A 187 -0.07 -5.95 0.29
C TYR A 187 0.31 -5.37 1.65
N LEU A 188 1.54 -4.92 1.81
CA LEU A 188 2.06 -4.35 3.05
C LEU A 188 2.03 -2.82 3.02
N ASN A 189 2.44 -2.18 4.11
CA ASN A 189 2.73 -0.76 4.09
C ASN A 189 3.91 -0.51 3.14
N PRO A 190 3.83 0.44 2.18
CA PRO A 190 4.94 0.71 1.27
C PRO A 190 6.26 1.07 1.97
N SER A 191 6.21 1.60 3.20
CA SER A 191 7.38 1.84 4.05
C SER A 191 8.13 0.57 4.47
N GLN A 192 7.57 -0.63 4.26
CA GLN A 192 8.21 -1.91 4.58
C GLN A 192 8.90 -2.56 3.37
N VAL A 193 8.89 -1.92 2.20
CA VAL A 193 9.32 -2.53 0.93
C VAL A 193 10.42 -1.72 0.28
N TYR A 194 11.62 -2.27 0.26
CA TYR A 194 12.86 -1.61 -0.15
C TYR A 194 13.45 -2.25 -1.40
N ASP A 195 13.95 -1.42 -2.30
CA ASP A 195 14.80 -1.86 -3.40
C ASP A 195 16.25 -1.82 -2.95
N LEU A 196 16.90 -2.99 -2.89
CA LEU A 196 18.31 -3.12 -2.52
C LEU A 196 19.22 -2.39 -3.49
N SER A 197 18.90 -2.40 -4.79
CA SER A 197 19.75 -1.79 -5.81
C SER A 197 19.74 -0.25 -5.76
N SER A 198 18.68 0.34 -5.20
CA SER A 198 18.51 1.79 -5.13
C SER A 198 18.77 2.36 -3.74
N THR A 199 18.23 1.72 -2.69
CA THR A 199 18.25 2.25 -1.32
C THR A 199 19.14 1.45 -0.36
N GLY A 200 19.54 0.24 -0.76
CA GLY A 200 20.22 -0.70 0.12
C GLY A 200 19.37 -1.18 1.30
N PRO A 201 19.91 -2.05 2.17
CA PRO A 201 19.17 -2.61 3.30
C PRO A 201 19.11 -1.70 4.53
N LYS A 202 20.09 -0.81 4.69
CA LYS A 202 20.34 -0.04 5.92
C LYS A 202 19.12 0.75 6.40
N LYS A 203 18.45 1.48 5.51
CA LYS A 203 17.31 2.34 5.89
C LYS A 203 16.17 1.52 6.51
N GLY A 204 15.79 0.41 5.87
CA GLY A 204 14.74 -0.48 6.40
C GLY A 204 15.13 -1.09 7.74
N LEU A 205 16.36 -1.58 7.87
CA LEU A 205 16.84 -2.15 9.13
C LEU A 205 16.86 -1.12 10.26
N GLN A 206 17.27 0.13 9.98
CA GLN A 206 17.32 1.19 10.98
C GLN A 206 15.93 1.63 11.47
N ILE A 207 14.96 1.79 10.56
CA ILE A 207 13.60 2.23 10.90
C ILE A 207 12.92 1.22 11.83
N PHE A 208 13.07 -0.07 11.54
CA PHE A 208 12.34 -1.14 12.22
C PHE A 208 13.14 -1.88 13.29
N ARG A 209 14.35 -1.39 13.63
CA ARG A 209 15.28 -2.05 14.57
C ARG A 209 14.69 -2.37 15.94
N HIS A 210 13.70 -1.60 16.37
CA HIS A 210 13.07 -1.71 17.68
C HIS A 210 11.83 -2.61 17.72
N LEU A 211 11.40 -3.16 16.56
CA LEU A 211 10.19 -3.98 16.44
C LEU A 211 10.49 -5.49 16.47
N ALA A 212 11.13 -5.97 17.54
CA ALA A 212 11.41 -7.40 17.71
C ALA A 212 10.15 -8.18 18.20
N PRO A 213 9.89 -9.40 17.69
CA PRO A 213 10.66 -10.12 16.67
C PRO A 213 10.35 -9.64 15.23
N LEU A 214 11.41 -9.29 14.49
CA LEU A 214 11.36 -8.80 13.11
C LEU A 214 11.53 -9.95 12.12
N ARG A 215 10.72 -10.00 11.05
CA ARG A 215 10.89 -10.94 9.94
C ARG A 215 11.40 -10.21 8.71
N LEU A 216 12.37 -10.81 8.03
CA LEU A 216 12.96 -10.27 6.81
C LEU A 216 12.69 -11.24 5.64
N LEU A 217 12.25 -10.70 4.51
CA LEU A 217 12.16 -11.43 3.24
C LEU A 217 13.09 -10.75 2.24
N VAL A 218 14.11 -11.49 1.77
CA VAL A 218 15.05 -11.02 0.75
C VAL A 218 14.77 -11.73 -0.56
N CYS A 219 14.37 -10.96 -1.58
CA CYS A 219 14.15 -11.42 -2.95
C CYS A 219 15.39 -11.06 -3.78
N GLY A 220 16.35 -11.98 -3.87
CA GLY A 220 17.59 -11.83 -4.62
C GLY A 220 18.40 -13.13 -4.62
N GLY A 221 19.62 -13.10 -5.15
CA GLY A 221 20.57 -14.22 -5.03
C GLY A 221 21.38 -14.15 -3.73
N ASP A 222 22.29 -15.10 -3.54
CA ASP A 222 23.11 -15.24 -2.34
C ASP A 222 23.86 -13.96 -1.97
N GLY A 223 24.40 -13.24 -2.95
CA GLY A 223 25.07 -11.95 -2.71
C GLY A 223 24.17 -10.88 -2.10
N SER A 224 22.87 -10.87 -2.45
CA SER A 224 21.90 -9.95 -1.84
C SER A 224 21.58 -10.33 -0.39
N ILE A 225 21.49 -11.64 -0.11
CA ILE A 225 21.28 -12.16 1.24
C ILE A 225 22.48 -11.83 2.12
N SER A 226 23.70 -12.14 1.66
CA SER A 226 24.95 -11.82 2.37
C SER A 226 25.09 -10.34 2.67
N TRP A 227 24.65 -9.46 1.75
CA TRP A 227 24.67 -8.02 2.00
C TRP A 227 23.71 -7.61 3.11
N VAL A 228 22.47 -8.12 3.10
CA VAL A 228 21.49 -7.85 4.17
C VAL A 228 22.01 -8.37 5.52
N LEU A 229 22.55 -9.59 5.57
CA LEU A 229 23.13 -10.18 6.78
C LEU A 229 24.30 -9.34 7.33
N LYS A 230 25.22 -8.93 6.44
CA LYS A 230 26.33 -8.05 6.83
C LYS A 230 25.83 -6.75 7.45
N GLU A 231 24.77 -6.15 6.90
CA GLU A 231 24.22 -4.90 7.44
C GLU A 231 23.52 -5.12 8.80
N ILE A 232 22.88 -6.28 9.01
CA ILE A 232 22.32 -6.68 10.31
C ILE A 232 23.42 -6.74 11.37
N ASP A 233 24.57 -7.36 11.04
CA ASP A 233 25.72 -7.46 11.94
C ASP A 233 26.29 -6.08 12.28
N VAL A 234 26.44 -5.21 11.27
CA VAL A 234 26.92 -3.82 11.45
C VAL A 234 25.99 -3.03 12.36
N LEU A 235 24.68 -3.24 12.26
CA LEU A 235 23.68 -2.56 13.08
C LEU A 235 23.45 -3.23 14.45
N GLN A 236 24.10 -4.36 14.72
CA GLN A 236 23.98 -5.15 15.95
C GLN A 236 22.52 -5.43 16.34
N LEU A 237 21.68 -5.74 15.35
CA LEU A 237 20.28 -6.07 15.61
C LEU A 237 20.20 -7.40 16.34
N LYS A 238 19.55 -7.41 17.51
CA LYS A 238 19.31 -8.64 18.27
C LYS A 238 18.33 -9.52 17.49
N THR A 239 18.81 -10.66 17.01
CA THR A 239 18.03 -11.72 16.37
C THR A 239 17.25 -12.55 17.38
#